data_AF-A0AAP2Z423-F1
#
_entry.id   AF-A0AAP2Z423-F1
#
_cell.length_a   1.000
_cell.length_b   1.000
_cell.length_c   1.000
_cell.angle_alpha   90.00
_cell.angle_beta   90.00
_cell.angle_gamma   90.00
#
_symmetry.space_group_name_H-M   'P 1'
#
loop_
_entity.id
_entity.type
_entity.pdbx_description
1 polymer ?
#
loop_
_entity_poly.entity_id
_entity_poly.type
_entity_poly.pdbx_seq_one_letter_code
_entity_poly.pdbx_strand_id
1 'polypeptide(L)'
;MSGVSIQERVKTYLKQEVAIYRKKTYKVFYPSQDDEWERYVDWFIMSLIAANVAAVMLGTVDPFQNRYGKALQQFEIFSVTVFSIEYLARIWSGVEGKENLAELNPIFDRIKIAGHPMMVIDLLAILPFFLTRVGLGLDLRFLRALRLIRFLRLLKLVRYSESMRAFGRAFRKKKDELIVAMTANGLLLVVASSLMYFVEHDSQPGVFGSIPETMWWGIITLTTVG
;
A
#
# COMPACT_ATOMS: atom_id res chain seq x y z
N MET A 1 -25.27 -8.36 50.02
CA MET A 1 -25.51 -7.49 48.85
C MET A 1 -24.24 -6.70 48.59
N SER A 2 -23.41 -7.13 47.64
CA SER A 2 -22.08 -6.57 47.40
C SER A 2 -22.17 -5.17 46.79
N GLY A 3 -21.70 -4.18 47.54
CA GLY A 3 -21.53 -2.81 47.08
C GLY A 3 -20.39 -2.72 46.09
N VAL A 4 -20.67 -3.00 44.81
CA VAL A 4 -19.74 -2.69 43.71
C VAL A 4 -19.48 -1.19 43.75
N SER A 5 -18.21 -0.82 43.92
CA SER A 5 -17.81 0.58 44.11
C SER A 5 -18.22 1.42 42.90
N ILE A 6 -18.54 2.70 43.12
CA ILE A 6 -18.89 3.64 42.03
C ILE A 6 -17.80 3.64 40.93
N GLN A 7 -16.53 3.47 41.32
CA GLN A 7 -15.41 3.39 40.37
C GLN A 7 -15.46 2.15 39.46
N GLU A 8 -15.84 0.98 39.98
CA GLU A 8 -15.99 -0.23 39.17
C GLU A 8 -17.16 -0.11 38.19
N ARG A 9 -18.25 0.55 38.60
CA ARG A 9 -19.37 0.86 37.72
C ARG A 9 -18.93 1.79 36.59
N VAL A 10 -18.27 2.92 36.91
CA VAL A 10 -17.73 3.86 35.90
C VAL A 10 -16.77 3.16 34.92
N LYS A 11 -15.86 2.33 35.42
CA LYS A 11 -14.92 1.57 34.59
C LYS A 11 -15.64 0.58 33.67
N THR A 12 -16.72 -0.03 34.13
CA THR A 12 -17.53 -0.96 33.33
C THR A 12 -18.33 -0.22 32.26
N TYR A 13 -18.97 0.91 32.60
CA TYR A 13 -19.67 1.76 31.64
C TYR A 13 -18.73 2.28 30.55
N LEU A 14 -17.56 2.81 30.92
CA LEU A 14 -16.57 3.27 29.95
C LEU A 14 -16.08 2.15 29.02
N LYS A 15 -15.89 0.93 29.55
CA LYS A 15 -15.53 -0.23 28.71
C LYS A 15 -16.62 -0.58 27.70
N GLN A 16 -17.88 -0.52 28.10
CA GLN A 16 -19.02 -0.80 27.21
C GLN A 16 -19.17 0.26 26.13
N GLU A 17 -19.11 1.54 26.50
CA GLU A 17 -19.12 2.68 25.57
C GLU A 17 -17.99 2.56 24.53
N VAL A 18 -16.76 2.34 24.98
CA VAL A 18 -15.59 2.16 24.11
C VAL A 18 -15.78 0.99 23.15
N ALA A 19 -16.34 -0.14 23.62
CA ALA A 19 -16.61 -1.28 22.76
C ALA A 19 -17.65 -0.96 21.67
N ILE A 20 -18.70 -0.19 22.00
CA ILE A 20 -19.71 0.24 21.02
C ILE A 20 -19.08 1.10 19.93
N TYR A 21 -18.31 2.13 20.28
CA TYR A 21 -17.63 2.98 19.30
C TYR A 21 -16.59 2.22 18.48
N ARG A 22 -15.87 1.29 19.11
CA ARG A 22 -14.88 0.44 18.43
C ARG A 22 -15.54 -0.47 17.40
N LYS A 23 -16.67 -1.10 17.74
CA LYS A 23 -17.45 -1.93 16.82
C LYS A 23 -18.06 -1.13 15.68
N LYS A 24 -18.58 0.08 15.95
CA LYS A 24 -19.03 1.00 14.89
C LYS A 24 -17.89 1.36 13.94
N THR A 25 -16.73 1.70 14.49
CA THR A 25 -15.53 2.03 13.71
C THR A 25 -15.03 0.82 12.91
N TYR A 26 -15.12 -0.39 13.46
CA TYR A 26 -14.76 -1.61 12.75
C TYR A 26 -15.63 -1.79 11.50
N LYS A 27 -16.96 -1.66 11.63
CA LYS A 27 -17.89 -1.76 10.48
C LYS A 27 -17.52 -0.78 9.36
N VAL A 28 -17.32 0.50 9.70
CA VAL A 28 -16.95 1.54 8.72
C VAL A 28 -15.75 1.17 7.85
N PHE A 29 -14.76 0.46 8.39
CA PHE A 29 -13.50 0.14 7.68
C PHE A 29 -13.38 -1.32 7.21
N TYR A 30 -14.32 -2.19 7.61
CA TYR A 30 -14.42 -3.61 7.28
C TYR A 30 -15.85 -3.91 6.83
N PRO A 31 -16.17 -3.59 5.56
CA PRO A 31 -17.55 -3.53 5.12
C PRO A 31 -18.26 -4.88 5.21
N SER A 32 -19.40 -4.89 5.91
CA SER A 32 -20.50 -5.82 5.66
C SER A 32 -21.38 -5.15 4.61
N GLN A 33 -21.68 -5.81 3.48
CA GLN A 33 -22.17 -5.22 2.22
C GLN A 33 -23.45 -4.34 2.26
N ASP A 34 -24.00 -4.02 3.43
CA ASP A 34 -25.36 -3.52 3.61
C ASP A 34 -25.46 -2.01 3.91
N ASP A 35 -24.37 -1.30 4.29
CA ASP A 35 -24.45 0.11 4.77
C ASP A 35 -23.93 1.14 3.74
N GLU A 36 -24.80 2.10 3.35
CA GLU A 36 -24.45 3.15 2.36
C GLU A 36 -23.33 4.10 2.80
N TRP A 37 -23.17 4.31 4.11
CA TRP A 37 -22.18 5.23 4.68
C TRP A 37 -20.74 4.76 4.48
N GLU A 38 -20.53 3.44 4.46
CA GLU A 38 -19.22 2.81 4.24
C GLU A 38 -18.71 3.11 2.82
N ARG A 39 -19.62 3.05 1.84
CA ARG A 39 -19.33 3.35 0.44
C ARG A 39 -18.88 4.81 0.23
N TYR A 40 -19.47 5.76 0.95
CA TYR A 40 -19.03 7.16 0.88
C TYR A 40 -17.61 7.35 1.44
N VAL A 41 -17.29 6.69 2.55
CA VAL A 41 -15.93 6.72 3.13
C VAL A 41 -14.93 6.11 2.16
N ASP A 42 -15.24 4.95 1.57
CA ASP A 42 -14.38 4.29 0.59
C ASP A 42 -14.10 5.19 -0.64
N TRP A 43 -15.14 5.78 -1.23
CA TRP A 43 -15.00 6.71 -2.35
C TRP A 43 -14.22 7.98 -1.98
N PHE A 44 -14.43 8.51 -0.77
CA PHE A 44 -13.67 9.65 -0.28
C PHE A 44 -12.18 9.31 -0.17
N ILE A 45 -11.82 8.18 0.46
CA ILE A 45 -10.42 7.77 0.60
C ILE A 45 -9.79 7.47 -0.77
N MET A 46 -10.51 6.80 -1.68
CA MET A 46 -10.03 6.55 -3.05
C MET A 46 -9.75 7.86 -3.80
N SER A 47 -10.67 8.82 -3.73
CA SER A 47 -10.53 10.12 -4.38
C SER A 47 -9.34 10.88 -3.80
N LEU A 48 -9.15 10.81 -2.47
CA LEU A 48 -8.02 11.44 -1.79
C LEU A 48 -6.68 10.80 -2.19
N ILE A 49 -6.63 9.47 -2.37
CA ILE A 49 -5.43 8.78 -2.89
C ILE A 49 -5.11 9.25 -4.30
N ALA A 50 -6.11 9.26 -5.20
CA ALA A 50 -5.94 9.67 -6.59
C ALA A 50 -5.48 11.13 -6.70
N ALA A 51 -6.16 12.04 -5.98
CA ALA A 51 -5.79 13.45 -5.93
C ALA A 51 -4.38 13.65 -5.36
N ASN A 52 -4.00 12.88 -4.34
CA ASN A 52 -2.65 12.96 -3.79
C ASN A 52 -1.57 12.50 -4.77
N VAL A 53 -1.82 11.43 -5.52
CA VAL A 53 -0.88 10.97 -6.55
C VAL A 53 -0.75 12.01 -7.66
N ALA A 54 -1.87 12.61 -8.09
CA ALA A 54 -1.85 13.72 -9.03
C ALA A 54 -1.04 14.92 -8.49
N ALA A 55 -1.19 15.25 -7.20
CA ALA A 55 -0.39 16.30 -6.57
C ALA A 55 1.12 15.98 -6.55
N VAL A 56 1.49 14.71 -6.31
CA VAL A 56 2.89 14.27 -6.41
C VAL A 56 3.42 14.41 -7.84
N MET A 57 2.63 14.02 -8.85
CA MET A 57 2.98 14.18 -10.27
C MET A 57 3.13 15.66 -10.65
N LEU A 58 2.21 16.53 -10.22
CA LEU A 58 2.31 17.97 -10.47
C LEU A 58 3.54 18.59 -9.78
N GLY A 59 3.93 18.06 -8.62
CA GLY A 59 5.14 18.47 -7.91
C GLY A 59 6.45 18.11 -8.62
N THR A 60 6.43 17.24 -9.63
CA THR A 60 7.61 16.97 -10.47
C THR A 60 7.74 17.93 -11.66
N VAL A 61 6.77 18.81 -11.88
CA VAL A 61 6.79 19.79 -12.97
C VAL A 61 7.24 21.14 -12.43
N ASP A 62 8.43 21.61 -12.82
CA ASP A 62 9.09 22.78 -12.22
C ASP A 62 8.21 24.05 -12.17
N PRO A 63 7.51 24.46 -13.25
CA PRO A 63 6.58 25.60 -13.18
C PRO A 63 5.47 25.45 -12.13
N PHE A 64 4.90 24.25 -11.98
CA PHE A 64 3.86 23.97 -11.00
C PHE A 64 4.41 23.95 -9.59
N GLN A 65 5.57 23.33 -9.39
CA GLN A 65 6.23 23.28 -8.08
C GLN A 65 6.63 24.69 -7.60
N ASN A 66 7.14 25.54 -8.48
CA ASN A 66 7.53 26.90 -8.14
C ASN A 66 6.33 27.79 -7.77
N ARG A 67 5.19 27.60 -8.43
CA ARG A 67 3.97 28.41 -8.20
C ARG A 67 3.07 27.88 -7.07
N TYR A 68 2.92 26.56 -6.98
CA TYR A 68 1.95 25.89 -6.10
C TYR A 68 2.58 24.99 -5.03
N GLY A 69 3.92 24.95 -4.91
CA GLY A 69 4.61 24.04 -3.98
C GLY A 69 4.12 24.11 -2.54
N LYS A 70 3.77 25.30 -2.03
CA LYS A 70 3.16 25.46 -0.69
C LYS A 70 1.79 24.79 -0.58
N ALA A 71 0.93 24.96 -1.58
CA ALA A 71 -0.39 24.35 -1.62
C ALA A 71 -0.30 22.82 -1.73
N LEU A 72 0.62 22.31 -2.58
CA LEU A 72 0.91 20.88 -2.71
C LEU A 72 1.41 20.29 -1.37
N GLN A 73 2.26 21.02 -0.65
CA GLN A 73 2.73 20.59 0.68
C GLN A 73 1.61 20.58 1.73
N GLN A 74 0.75 21.61 1.76
CA GLN A 74 -0.40 21.65 2.66
C GLN A 74 -1.37 20.50 2.38
N PHE A 75 -1.62 20.21 1.10
CA PHE A 75 -2.43 19.08 0.70
C PHE A 75 -1.79 17.74 1.07
N GLU A 76 -0.48 17.60 0.94
CA GLU A 76 0.26 16.44 1.44
C GLU A 76 0.04 16.25 2.94
N ILE A 77 0.23 17.29 3.75
CA ILE A 77 0.02 17.25 5.21
C ILE A 77 -1.42 16.81 5.51
N PHE A 78 -2.41 17.45 4.89
CA PHE A 78 -3.82 17.12 5.06
C PHE A 78 -4.10 15.64 4.76
N SER A 79 -3.69 15.15 3.58
CA SER A 79 -3.92 13.77 3.17
C SER A 79 -3.22 12.76 4.08
N VAL A 80 -1.98 13.03 4.51
CA VAL A 80 -1.23 12.16 5.43
C VAL A 80 -1.90 12.13 6.80
N THR A 81 -2.43 13.26 7.29
CA THR A 81 -3.22 13.30 8.52
C THR A 81 -4.45 12.41 8.42
N VAL A 82 -5.22 12.51 7.33
CA VAL A 82 -6.39 11.65 7.09
C VAL A 82 -6.00 10.17 7.05
N PHE A 83 -4.96 9.80 6.28
CA PHE A 83 -4.49 8.42 6.20
C PHE A 83 -3.91 7.90 7.53
N SER A 84 -3.33 8.77 8.34
CA SER A 84 -2.82 8.40 9.68
C SER A 84 -3.97 8.12 10.63
N ILE A 85 -5.02 8.97 10.62
CA ILE A 85 -6.24 8.75 11.39
C ILE A 85 -6.90 7.43 10.98
N GLU A 86 -7.03 7.20 9.66
CA GLU A 86 -7.55 5.95 9.11
C GLU A 86 -6.73 4.73 9.56
N TYR A 87 -5.40 4.79 9.47
CA TYR A 87 -4.52 3.71 9.90
C TYR A 87 -4.65 3.41 11.40
N LEU A 88 -4.65 4.44 12.24
CA LEU A 88 -4.81 4.30 13.70
C LEU A 88 -6.20 3.78 14.05
N ALA A 89 -7.25 4.26 13.37
CA ALA A 89 -8.61 3.78 13.55
C ALA A 89 -8.72 2.29 13.21
N ARG A 90 -8.09 1.82 12.12
CA ARG A 90 -8.02 0.40 11.74
C ARG A 90 -7.24 -0.44 12.74
N ILE A 91 -6.09 0.02 13.26
CA ILE A 91 -5.38 -0.68 14.33
C ILE A 91 -6.26 -0.77 15.58
N TRP A 92 -6.94 0.33 15.91
CA TRP A 92 -7.76 0.44 17.11
C TRP A 92 -9.00 -0.46 17.07
N SER A 93 -9.71 -0.47 15.94
CA SER A 93 -10.96 -1.22 15.74
C SER A 93 -10.75 -2.65 15.24
N GLY A 94 -9.64 -2.95 14.56
CA GLY A 94 -9.37 -4.24 13.91
C GLY A 94 -9.40 -5.46 14.84
N VAL A 95 -9.27 -5.23 16.15
CA VAL A 95 -9.40 -6.29 17.18
C VAL A 95 -10.80 -6.91 17.25
N GLU A 96 -11.82 -6.21 16.78
CA GLU A 96 -13.20 -6.70 16.70
C GLU A 96 -13.37 -7.85 15.69
N GLY A 97 -12.39 -8.08 14.82
CA GLY A 97 -12.35 -9.25 13.93
C GLY A 97 -11.89 -10.54 14.59
N LYS A 98 -11.48 -10.52 15.87
CA LYS A 98 -11.06 -11.71 16.62
C LYS A 98 -12.29 -12.46 17.14
N GLU A 99 -12.35 -13.77 16.94
CA GLU A 99 -13.49 -14.61 17.37
C GLU A 99 -13.74 -14.54 18.89
N ASN A 100 -12.66 -14.51 19.69
CA ASN A 100 -12.75 -14.37 21.14
C ASN A 100 -12.06 -13.10 21.65
N LEU A 101 -12.86 -12.08 21.97
CA LEU A 101 -12.40 -10.82 22.56
C LEU A 101 -11.97 -10.98 24.04
N ALA A 102 -12.34 -12.06 24.73
CA ALA A 102 -11.97 -12.29 26.12
C ALA A 102 -10.48 -12.64 26.29
N GLU A 103 -9.88 -13.23 25.26
CA GLU A 103 -8.44 -13.58 25.20
C GLU A 103 -7.60 -12.48 24.52
N LEU A 104 -8.12 -11.26 24.47
CA LEU A 104 -7.44 -10.16 23.81
C LEU A 104 -6.24 -9.69 24.64
N ASN A 105 -5.05 -9.78 24.05
CA ASN A 105 -3.88 -9.08 24.55
C ASN A 105 -3.84 -7.67 23.93
N PRO A 106 -3.99 -6.58 24.72
CA PRO A 106 -4.19 -5.24 24.19
C PRO A 106 -3.09 -4.71 23.27
N ILE A 107 -1.85 -5.19 23.44
CA ILE A 107 -0.68 -4.71 22.69
C ILE A 107 -0.31 -5.72 21.60
N PHE A 108 -0.18 -7.00 21.96
CA PHE A 108 0.31 -8.02 21.04
C PHE A 108 -0.64 -8.25 19.86
N ASP A 109 -1.96 -8.30 20.10
CA ASP A 109 -2.93 -8.49 19.01
C ASP A 109 -2.92 -7.31 18.04
N ARG A 110 -2.67 -6.08 18.52
CA ARG A 110 -2.58 -4.88 17.68
C ARG A 110 -1.33 -4.85 16.83
N ILE A 111 -0.19 -5.29 17.39
CA ILE A 111 1.06 -5.44 16.63
C ILE A 111 0.90 -6.50 15.53
N LYS A 112 0.25 -7.62 15.86
CA LYS A 112 -0.09 -8.65 14.87
C LYS A 112 -0.96 -8.08 13.75
N ILE A 113 -1.99 -7.29 14.09
CA ILE A 113 -2.82 -6.56 13.11
C ILE A 113 -1.96 -5.65 12.23
N ALA A 114 -1.08 -4.85 12.81
CA ALA A 114 -0.20 -3.93 12.08
C ALA A 114 0.74 -4.65 11.08
N GLY A 115 1.07 -5.92 11.34
CA GLY A 115 1.87 -6.77 10.45
C GLY A 115 1.11 -7.37 9.26
N HIS A 116 -0.22 -7.28 9.18
CA HIS A 116 -0.96 -7.78 8.01
C HIS A 116 -0.58 -7.02 6.73
N PRO A 117 -0.49 -7.68 5.55
CA PRO A 117 -0.01 -7.05 4.32
C PRO A 117 -0.72 -5.73 3.95
N MET A 118 -2.05 -5.69 4.13
CA MET A 118 -2.82 -4.47 3.83
C MET A 118 -2.57 -3.35 4.85
N MET A 119 -2.28 -3.68 6.12
CA MET A 119 -1.91 -2.68 7.13
C MET A 119 -0.48 -2.18 6.93
N VAL A 120 0.42 -3.04 6.44
CA VAL A 120 1.76 -2.63 6.01
C VAL A 120 1.67 -1.63 4.84
N ILE A 121 0.80 -1.86 3.86
CA ILE A 121 0.55 -0.90 2.78
C ILE A 121 0.06 0.45 3.33
N ASP A 122 -0.88 0.43 4.28
CA ASP A 122 -1.38 1.64 4.91
C ASP A 122 -0.27 2.41 5.65
N LEU A 123 0.63 1.70 6.33
CA LEU A 123 1.82 2.28 6.98
C LEU A 123 2.80 2.87 5.95
N LEU A 124 3.13 2.12 4.90
CA LEU A 124 4.04 2.57 3.84
C LEU A 124 3.52 3.81 3.10
N ALA A 125 2.21 4.02 3.05
CA ALA A 125 1.62 5.21 2.44
C ALA A 125 1.89 6.50 3.24
N ILE A 126 1.98 6.43 4.57
CA ILE A 126 2.22 7.57 5.46
C ILE A 126 3.69 7.72 5.87
N LEU A 127 4.44 6.62 5.88
CA LEU A 127 5.81 6.54 6.37
C LEU A 127 6.78 7.56 5.73
N PRO A 128 6.77 7.80 4.40
CA PRO A 128 7.71 8.74 3.78
C PRO A 128 7.62 10.16 4.34
N PHE A 129 6.43 10.61 4.73
CA PHE A 129 6.21 11.93 5.30
C PHE A 129 6.91 12.05 6.67
N PHE A 130 6.66 11.08 7.55
CA PHE A 130 7.27 11.06 8.89
C PHE A 130 8.78 10.90 8.83
N LEU A 131 9.30 10.01 7.96
CA LEU A 131 10.75 9.83 7.79
C LEU A 131 11.45 11.11 7.31
N THR A 132 10.84 11.82 6.36
CA THR A 132 11.38 13.09 5.86
C THR A 132 11.37 14.17 6.94
N ARG A 133 10.35 14.18 7.82
CA ARG A 133 10.21 15.20 8.87
C ARG A 133 11.11 14.97 10.07
N VAL A 134 11.31 13.72 10.48
CA VAL A 134 12.21 13.37 11.59
C VAL A 134 13.66 13.61 11.20
N GLY A 135 13.99 13.57 9.91
CA GLY A 135 15.31 13.98 9.40
C GLY A 135 16.44 13.16 10.04
N LEU A 136 16.29 11.83 10.07
CA LEU A 136 17.20 10.86 10.72
C LEU A 136 18.63 10.86 10.12
N GLY A 137 19.34 11.99 10.05
CA GLY A 137 20.69 12.07 9.48
C GLY A 137 20.83 11.48 8.07
N LEU A 138 19.71 11.25 7.37
CA LEU A 138 19.68 10.55 6.10
C LEU A 138 20.24 11.49 5.04
N ASP A 139 21.14 10.96 4.20
CA ASP A 139 21.67 11.68 3.06
C ASP A 139 20.52 12.27 2.21
N LEU A 140 20.73 13.47 1.68
CA LEU A 140 19.80 14.18 0.80
C LEU A 140 19.38 13.31 -0.40
N ARG A 141 20.27 12.40 -0.84
CA ARG A 141 19.98 11.40 -1.88
C ARG A 141 18.91 10.40 -1.43
N PHE A 142 19.01 9.90 -0.21
CA PHE A 142 18.03 8.97 0.35
C PHE A 142 16.68 9.65 0.57
N LEU A 143 16.68 10.87 1.12
CA LEU A 143 15.46 11.68 1.28
C LEU A 143 14.77 11.98 -0.07
N ARG A 144 15.54 12.08 -1.16
CA ARG A 144 14.99 12.21 -2.52
C ARG A 144 14.35 10.92 -3.00
N ALA A 145 14.99 9.76 -2.77
CA ALA A 145 14.43 8.46 -3.12
C ALA A 145 13.15 8.14 -2.33
N LEU A 146 13.04 8.57 -1.07
CA LEU A 146 11.81 8.43 -0.27
C LEU A 146 10.58 9.09 -0.93
N ARG A 147 10.76 10.07 -1.82
CA ARG A 147 9.65 10.66 -2.57
C ARG A 147 8.98 9.64 -3.50
N LEU A 148 9.74 8.68 -4.05
CA LEU A 148 9.19 7.63 -4.89
C LEU A 148 8.30 6.66 -4.09
N ILE A 149 8.65 6.42 -2.83
CA ILE A 149 7.85 5.59 -1.92
C ILE A 149 6.46 6.19 -1.72
N ARG A 150 6.27 7.51 -1.89
CA ARG A 150 4.95 8.13 -1.82
C ARG A 150 3.98 7.55 -2.85
N PHE A 151 4.45 7.08 -4.01
CA PHE A 151 3.58 6.41 -4.99
C PHE A 151 3.02 5.08 -4.49
N LEU A 152 3.64 4.44 -3.50
CA LEU A 152 3.09 3.23 -2.88
C LEU A 152 1.72 3.47 -2.23
N ARG A 153 1.33 4.72 -1.95
CA ARG A 153 -0.04 5.04 -1.51
C ARG A 153 -1.10 4.62 -2.54
N LEU A 154 -0.74 4.48 -3.83
CA LEU A 154 -1.61 3.89 -4.86
C LEU A 154 -2.03 2.46 -4.51
N LEU A 155 -1.17 1.70 -3.84
CA LEU A 155 -1.48 0.33 -3.42
C LEU A 155 -2.64 0.29 -2.44
N LYS A 156 -2.94 1.39 -1.72
CA LYS A 156 -4.15 1.47 -0.88
C LYS A 156 -5.43 1.28 -1.68
N LEU A 157 -5.45 1.64 -2.98
CA LEU A 157 -6.62 1.45 -3.87
C LEU A 157 -7.04 -0.02 -3.96
N VAL A 158 -6.12 -0.96 -3.78
CA VAL A 158 -6.41 -2.41 -3.76
C VAL A 158 -7.44 -2.76 -2.71
N ARG A 159 -7.43 -2.07 -1.56
CA ARG A 159 -8.38 -2.32 -0.49
C ARG A 159 -9.77 -1.85 -0.84
N TYR A 160 -9.88 -0.68 -1.46
CA TYR A 160 -11.14 0.03 -1.64
C TYR A 160 -11.86 -0.36 -2.93
N SER A 161 -11.11 -0.73 -3.98
CA SER A 161 -11.68 -1.20 -5.24
C SER A 161 -12.08 -2.67 -5.18
N GLU A 162 -13.38 -2.95 -5.31
CA GLU A 162 -13.87 -4.34 -5.44
C GLU A 162 -13.25 -5.06 -6.64
N SER A 163 -13.13 -4.36 -7.78
CA SER A 163 -12.49 -4.89 -8.99
C SER A 163 -11.05 -5.30 -8.72
N MET A 164 -10.29 -4.50 -7.97
CA MET A 164 -8.91 -4.83 -7.62
C MET A 164 -8.82 -6.02 -6.65
N ARG A 165 -9.77 -6.13 -5.70
CA ARG A 165 -9.89 -7.33 -4.85
C ARG A 165 -10.22 -8.57 -5.68
N ALA A 166 -11.12 -8.45 -6.65
CA ALA A 166 -11.49 -9.53 -7.57
C ALA A 166 -10.32 -9.96 -8.45
N PHE A 167 -9.59 -9.00 -9.00
CA PHE A 167 -8.35 -9.24 -9.73
C PHE A 167 -7.33 -10.00 -8.87
N GLY A 168 -7.11 -9.56 -7.62
CA GLY A 168 -6.22 -10.25 -6.68
C GLY A 168 -6.65 -11.70 -6.38
N ARG A 169 -7.96 -11.97 -6.29
CA ARG A 169 -8.49 -13.34 -6.15
C ARG A 169 -8.23 -14.18 -7.41
N ALA A 170 -8.46 -13.62 -8.60
CA ALA A 170 -8.21 -14.30 -9.86
C ALA A 170 -6.71 -14.63 -10.03
N PHE A 171 -5.83 -13.67 -9.74
CA PHE A 171 -4.38 -13.86 -9.75
C PHE A 171 -3.96 -14.98 -8.80
N ARG A 172 -4.48 -14.97 -7.56
CA ARG A 172 -4.18 -16.01 -6.56
C ARG A 172 -4.67 -17.40 -6.99
N LYS A 173 -5.82 -17.47 -7.68
CA LYS A 173 -6.36 -18.71 -8.25
C LYS A 173 -5.48 -19.26 -9.37
N LYS A 174 -4.77 -18.40 -10.09
CA LYS A 174 -3.92 -18.76 -11.23
C LYS A 174 -2.42 -18.68 -10.95
N LYS A 175 -2.02 -18.50 -9.69
CA LYS A 175 -0.62 -18.26 -9.30
C LYS A 175 0.34 -19.35 -9.79
N ASP A 176 -0.06 -20.62 -9.69
CA ASP A 176 0.84 -21.75 -9.99
C ASP A 176 1.03 -21.89 -11.50
N GLU A 177 -0.04 -21.71 -12.28
CA GLU A 177 0.01 -21.65 -13.76
C GLU A 177 0.89 -20.46 -14.22
N LEU A 178 0.74 -19.29 -13.60
CA LEU A 178 1.55 -18.11 -13.91
C LEU A 178 3.02 -18.31 -13.58
N ILE A 179 3.35 -18.96 -12.45
CA ILE A 179 4.75 -19.25 -12.07
C ILE A 179 5.40 -20.20 -13.08
N VAL A 180 4.68 -21.24 -13.51
CA VAL A 180 5.18 -22.18 -14.53
C VAL A 180 5.42 -21.45 -15.86
N ALA A 181 4.45 -20.65 -16.31
CA ALA A 181 4.58 -19.88 -17.55
C ALA A 181 5.75 -18.86 -17.50
N MET A 182 5.89 -18.13 -16.39
CA MET A 182 6.99 -17.17 -16.22
C MET A 182 8.35 -17.85 -16.17
N THR A 183 8.45 -19.01 -15.54
CA THR A 183 9.69 -19.81 -15.53
C THR A 183 10.06 -20.28 -16.94
N ALA A 184 9.08 -20.80 -17.70
CA ALA A 184 9.30 -21.23 -19.08
C ALA A 184 9.74 -20.06 -19.98
N ASN A 185 9.07 -18.90 -19.87
CA ASN A 185 9.44 -17.68 -20.59
C ASN A 185 10.83 -17.17 -20.18
N GLY A 186 11.19 -17.24 -18.90
CA GLY A 186 12.52 -16.87 -18.42
C GLY A 186 13.62 -17.76 -18.99
N LEU A 187 13.39 -19.08 -19.06
CA LEU A 187 14.32 -20.01 -19.70
C LEU A 187 14.47 -19.72 -21.19
N LEU A 188 13.34 -19.54 -21.89
CA LEU A 188 13.32 -19.20 -23.30
C LEU A 188 14.09 -17.89 -23.56
N LEU A 189 13.88 -16.87 -22.73
CA LEU A 189 14.58 -15.59 -22.81
C LEU A 189 16.11 -15.78 -22.71
N VAL A 190 16.58 -16.57 -21.74
CA VAL A 190 18.02 -16.83 -21.57
C VAL A 190 18.60 -17.57 -22.78
N VAL A 191 17.91 -18.62 -23.26
CA VAL A 191 18.37 -19.42 -24.41
C VAL A 191 18.39 -18.57 -25.68
N ALA A 192 17.31 -17.86 -25.98
CA ALA A 192 17.20 -17.02 -27.17
C ALA A 192 18.23 -15.89 -27.16
N SER A 193 18.43 -15.24 -26.01
CA SER A 193 19.42 -14.16 -25.89
C SER A 193 20.85 -14.66 -26.02
N SER A 194 21.15 -15.85 -25.48
CA SER A 194 22.46 -16.47 -25.63
C SER A 194 22.75 -16.84 -27.08
N LEU A 195 21.77 -17.44 -27.77
CA LEU A 195 21.89 -17.77 -29.20
C LEU A 195 22.12 -16.50 -30.02
N MET A 196 21.31 -15.46 -29.79
CA MET A 196 21.40 -14.21 -30.53
C MET A 196 22.76 -13.53 -30.31
N TYR A 197 23.26 -13.53 -29.07
CA TYR A 197 24.61 -13.07 -28.75
C TYR A 197 25.66 -13.83 -29.57
N PHE A 198 25.67 -15.17 -29.53
CA PHE A 198 26.68 -15.95 -30.24
C PHE A 198 26.62 -15.82 -31.76
N VAL A 199 25.47 -15.47 -32.33
CA VAL A 199 25.31 -15.29 -33.78
C VAL A 199 25.71 -13.89 -34.22
N GLU A 200 25.30 -12.86 -33.49
CA GLU A 200 25.38 -11.46 -33.95
C GLU A 200 26.45 -10.63 -33.24
N HIS A 201 27.05 -11.10 -32.15
CA HIS A 201 28.04 -10.31 -31.39
C HIS A 201 29.19 -9.85 -32.27
N ASP A 202 29.75 -10.72 -33.12
CA ASP A 202 30.90 -10.37 -33.96
C ASP A 202 30.56 -9.31 -35.01
N SER A 203 29.30 -9.28 -35.47
CA SER A 203 28.83 -8.31 -36.47
C SER A 203 28.32 -7.00 -35.84
N GLN A 204 27.74 -7.07 -34.64
CA GLN A 204 27.06 -5.97 -33.96
C GLN A 204 27.38 -5.94 -32.46
N PRO A 205 28.66 -5.79 -32.06
CA PRO A 205 29.08 -5.91 -30.67
C PRO A 205 28.53 -4.79 -29.77
N GLY A 206 28.13 -3.65 -30.33
CA GLY A 206 27.49 -2.56 -29.58
C GLY A 206 26.01 -2.80 -29.24
N VAL A 207 25.34 -3.71 -29.95
CA VAL A 207 23.93 -4.07 -29.72
C VAL A 207 23.83 -5.36 -28.90
N PHE A 208 24.69 -6.33 -29.22
CA PHE A 208 24.75 -7.64 -28.57
C PHE A 208 26.06 -7.79 -27.78
N GLY A 209 26.39 -6.83 -26.91
CA GLY A 209 27.68 -6.77 -26.22
C GLY A 209 27.91 -7.85 -25.16
N SER A 210 26.83 -8.34 -24.55
CA SER A 210 26.85 -9.48 -23.63
C SER A 210 25.49 -10.18 -23.61
N ILE A 211 25.43 -11.39 -23.04
CA ILE A 211 24.16 -12.11 -22.89
C ILE A 211 23.12 -11.28 -22.10
N PRO A 212 23.44 -10.68 -20.93
CA PRO A 212 22.48 -9.85 -20.20
C PRO A 212 22.02 -8.61 -20.97
N GLU A 213 22.89 -7.96 -21.74
CA GLU A 213 22.50 -6.84 -22.61
C GLU A 213 21.57 -7.32 -23.73
N THR A 214 21.85 -8.49 -24.31
CA THR A 214 21.01 -9.12 -25.33
C THR A 214 19.64 -9.54 -24.78
N MET A 215 19.54 -9.82 -23.47
CA MET A 215 18.23 -10.08 -22.83
C MET A 215 17.28 -8.89 -22.92
N TRP A 216 17.76 -7.64 -23.03
CA TRP A 216 16.88 -6.50 -23.31
C TRP A 216 16.17 -6.67 -24.65
N TRP A 217 16.91 -7.05 -25.71
CA TRP A 217 16.35 -7.40 -27.02
C TRP A 217 15.39 -8.59 -26.92
N GLY A 218 15.73 -9.61 -26.14
CA GLY A 218 14.87 -10.76 -25.92
C GLY A 218 13.55 -10.38 -25.23
N ILE A 219 13.58 -9.46 -24.25
CA ILE A 219 12.40 -8.98 -23.53
C ILE A 219 11.48 -8.22 -24.48
N ILE A 220 11.98 -7.23 -25.24
CA ILE A 220 11.14 -6.43 -26.16
C ILE A 220 10.50 -7.30 -27.25
N THR A 221 11.22 -8.32 -27.72
CA THR A 221 10.75 -9.26 -28.75
C THR A 221 9.69 -10.20 -28.17
N LEU A 222 9.98 -10.85 -27.04
CA LEU A 222 9.08 -11.80 -26.39
C LEU A 222 7.78 -11.14 -25.89
N THR A 223 7.86 -9.88 -25.47
CA THR A 223 6.71 -9.08 -25.03
C THR A 223 6.01 -8.34 -26.18
N THR A 224 6.46 -8.52 -27.42
CA THR A 224 5.89 -7.90 -28.63
C THR A 224 5.83 -6.37 -28.58
N VAL A 225 6.75 -5.73 -27.84
CA VAL A 225 6.90 -4.27 -27.81
C VAL A 225 7.45 -3.76 -29.13
N GLY A 226 8.40 -4.50 -29.72
CA GLY A 226 9.16 -4.10 -30.91
C GLY A 226 10.14 -2.99 -30.60
#